data_AF-A0A1L8SZK1-F1
#
_entry.id   AF-A0A1L8SZK1-F1
#
_cell.length_a   1.000
_cell.length_b   1.000
_cell.length_c   1.000
_cell.angle_alpha   90.00
_cell.angle_beta   90.00
_cell.angle_gamma   90.00
#
_symmetry.space_group_name_H-M   'P 1'
#
loop_
_entity.id
_entity.type
_entity.pdbx_description
1 polymer ?
#
loop_
_entity_poly.entity_id
_entity_poly.type
_entity_poly.pdbx_seq_one_letter_code
_entity_poly.pdbx_strand_id
1 'polypeptide(L)'
;MQQVMVRGKKFRQKILKQPSKYLLILGLLGLTLLRLVLSVKAAYYVNLFAGYDDQLFINQGNELLRGHWLGDYTTRTLSKGISYPLFMALGNKFHLSYGIFLGLFNILASSVSALALRPLIKNRWLIASIYSFFLYSPVTFTGEYSTRIYRNTIVVPAVFLVLGCLVGLYFRRKEKLKIFAPWSIGLSLIFPFYWYIREDSLWLLPLLVVGLLIIASAVLFENTRELKLNKPLLVVLKRIKIRQSQLIKLLLCILPFILLLTTHSVLKSLNEDHYGIPVVNDRTGGAFGQVSKQLIRMDDGTDLNETNSKIWVSRKALDKAEAVSPTLKTISKKIDWIYHGSTWSKGEDIAGDIIFWALREAAAQAGYYRDGKKTEAFWQKVNTELANAYKKKQLTKKKEIYLTATGDGKHLKDFPLVGEFMKSGWDYNVFYKGYRQANDTTVGPEEEVLLAEQLLHHSFSNNWRDSNKSNPKPIELTKAAKISNIVIRIYQKIVPLWLIVFSIGFLLILFGSFFSKSNSSTFRGLLLLITGLSLSYVIFLIGVSWFCSWAPERRDLFMMVYTGGGVPVIQWIEVLALVGIFQLPRIASKVNKKS
;
A
#
# COMPACT_ATOMS: atom_id res chain seq x y z
N MET A 1 -30.58 24.44 -66.60
CA MET A 1 -31.18 25.06 -65.40
C MET A 1 -30.84 24.21 -64.17
N GLN A 2 -29.80 24.62 -63.45
CA GLN A 2 -29.82 25.00 -62.01
C GLN A 2 -30.34 23.90 -61.07
N GLN A 3 -29.45 23.11 -60.45
CA GLN A 3 -28.81 23.36 -59.14
C GLN A 3 -29.76 23.88 -58.05
N VAL A 4 -30.10 23.00 -57.10
CA VAL A 4 -30.19 23.38 -55.67
C VAL A 4 -29.46 22.33 -54.85
N MET A 5 -28.21 22.65 -54.52
CA MET A 5 -27.41 22.02 -53.47
C MET A 5 -28.06 22.29 -52.11
N VAL A 6 -28.60 21.27 -51.45
CA VAL A 6 -28.77 21.30 -49.99
C VAL A 6 -27.55 20.66 -49.36
N ARG A 7 -26.60 21.51 -48.98
CA ARG A 7 -25.42 21.19 -48.16
C ARG A 7 -25.88 20.58 -46.83
N GLY A 8 -25.94 19.25 -46.75
CA GLY A 8 -25.89 18.54 -45.48
C GLY A 8 -24.53 18.81 -44.82
N LYS A 9 -24.53 19.65 -43.78
CA LYS A 9 -23.36 19.88 -42.90
C LYS A 9 -22.91 18.53 -42.35
N LYS A 10 -21.92 17.90 -43.01
CA LYS A 10 -21.07 16.87 -42.42
C LYS A 10 -20.49 17.49 -41.15
N PHE A 11 -20.96 17.07 -39.99
CA PHE A 11 -20.24 17.23 -38.73
C PHE A 11 -19.00 16.32 -38.80
N ARG A 12 -18.06 16.67 -39.70
CA ARG A 12 -16.68 16.20 -39.64
C ARG A 12 -16.26 16.53 -38.22
N GLN A 13 -15.79 15.54 -37.47
CA GLN A 13 -14.83 15.81 -36.42
C GLN A 13 -13.85 16.81 -37.04
N LYS A 14 -13.85 18.06 -36.57
CA LYS A 14 -12.58 18.75 -36.43
C LYS A 14 -11.79 17.78 -35.58
N ILE A 15 -11.02 16.92 -36.24
CA ILE A 15 -9.79 16.38 -35.69
C ILE A 15 -9.12 17.67 -35.23
N LEU A 16 -9.26 18.00 -33.94
CA LEU A 16 -8.44 19.02 -33.31
C LEU A 16 -7.04 18.66 -33.78
N LYS A 17 -6.49 19.47 -34.70
CA LYS A 17 -5.19 19.20 -35.32
C LYS A 17 -4.27 18.98 -34.13
N GLN A 18 -3.84 17.74 -33.93
CA GLN A 18 -3.03 17.43 -32.78
C GLN A 18 -1.78 18.30 -32.91
N PRO A 19 -1.45 19.12 -31.90
CA PRO A 19 -0.25 19.93 -31.96
C PRO A 19 0.96 19.04 -32.24
N SER A 20 2.02 19.65 -32.75
CA SER A 20 3.24 18.96 -33.19
C SER A 20 3.68 17.88 -32.21
N LYS A 21 4.07 16.70 -32.73
CA LYS A 21 4.59 15.58 -31.93
C LYS A 21 5.81 16.01 -31.09
N TYR A 22 6.58 16.97 -31.59
CA TYR A 22 7.76 17.50 -30.92
C TYR A 22 7.39 18.36 -29.71
N LEU A 23 6.34 19.18 -29.81
CA LEU A 23 5.81 19.96 -28.68
C LEU A 23 5.32 19.05 -27.55
N LEU A 24 4.66 17.94 -27.89
CA LEU A 24 4.23 16.96 -26.89
C LEU A 24 5.42 16.32 -26.17
N ILE A 25 6.44 15.91 -26.92
CA ILE A 25 7.65 15.29 -26.36
C ILE A 25 8.37 16.28 -25.45
N LEU A 26 8.57 17.53 -25.90
CA LEU A 26 9.17 18.59 -25.10
C LEU A 26 8.37 18.87 -23.83
N GLY A 27 7.04 18.92 -23.91
CA GLY A 27 6.17 19.09 -22.74
C GLY A 27 6.29 17.92 -21.75
N LEU A 28 6.28 16.67 -22.24
CA LEU A 28 6.47 15.48 -21.40
C LEU A 28 7.84 15.44 -20.73
N LEU A 29 8.90 15.80 -21.46
CA LEU A 29 10.25 15.92 -20.91
C LEU A 29 10.30 17.01 -19.84
N GLY A 30 9.75 18.19 -20.11
CA GLY A 30 9.69 19.30 -19.15
C GLY A 30 8.96 18.91 -17.86
N LEU A 31 7.80 18.25 -17.96
CA LEU A 31 7.05 17.77 -16.79
C LEU A 31 7.81 16.69 -16.01
N THR A 32 8.45 15.75 -16.72
CA THR A 32 9.21 14.68 -16.08
C THR A 32 10.45 15.21 -15.37
N LEU A 33 11.19 16.13 -16.02
CA LEU A 33 12.34 16.81 -15.44
C LEU A 33 11.94 17.68 -14.26
N LEU A 34 10.86 18.45 -14.37
CA LEU A 34 10.34 19.24 -13.25
C LEU A 34 10.00 18.34 -12.07
N ARG A 35 9.29 17.21 -12.29
CA ARG A 35 8.98 16.26 -11.23
C ARG A 35 10.25 15.72 -10.56
N LEU A 36 11.27 15.38 -11.35
CA LEU A 36 12.55 14.87 -10.83
C LEU A 36 13.28 15.95 -10.01
N VAL A 37 13.35 17.19 -10.51
CA VAL A 37 13.94 18.32 -9.77
C VAL A 37 13.22 18.54 -8.44
N LEU A 38 11.88 18.47 -8.42
CA LEU A 38 11.10 18.57 -7.19
C LEU A 38 11.42 17.44 -6.21
N SER A 39 11.64 16.20 -6.68
CA SER A 39 12.08 15.10 -5.81
C SER A 39 13.49 15.32 -5.26
N VAL A 40 14.43 15.79 -6.09
CA VAL A 40 15.82 16.00 -5.67
C VAL A 40 15.95 17.11 -4.64
N LYS A 41 15.13 18.16 -4.78
CA LYS A 41 15.14 19.34 -3.91
C LYS A 41 14.06 19.31 -2.83
N ALA A 42 13.37 18.17 -2.66
CA ALA A 42 12.38 18.01 -1.61
C ALA A 42 13.02 18.13 -0.23
N ALA A 43 12.27 18.63 0.74
CA ALA A 43 12.71 18.77 2.12
C ALA A 43 12.52 17.43 2.86
N TYR A 44 13.40 16.46 2.59
CA TYR A 44 13.36 15.17 3.30
C TYR A 44 13.71 15.35 4.77
N TYR A 45 13.10 14.55 5.65
CA TYR A 45 13.39 14.57 7.07
C TYR A 45 13.35 13.18 7.68
N VAL A 46 14.07 12.99 8.78
CA VAL A 46 14.19 11.71 9.49
C VAL A 46 14.20 11.95 11.01
N ASN A 47 13.45 11.13 11.76
CA ASN A 47 13.48 11.14 13.22
C ASN A 47 14.27 9.93 13.76
N LEU A 48 15.56 10.13 14.04
CA LEU A 48 16.44 9.05 14.49
C LEU A 48 16.24 8.68 15.97
N PHE A 49 15.43 9.43 16.73
CA PHE A 49 14.96 8.98 18.05
C PHE A 49 13.81 7.96 17.95
N ALA A 50 13.17 7.84 16.77
CA ALA A 50 12.10 6.87 16.55
C ALA A 50 12.70 5.47 16.25
N GLY A 51 13.14 4.80 17.32
CA GLY A 51 13.89 3.54 17.25
C GLY A 51 13.17 2.37 16.56
N TYR A 52 11.84 2.36 16.55
CA TYR A 52 11.02 1.35 15.88
C TYR A 52 10.56 1.77 14.48
N ASP A 53 10.83 3.02 14.07
CA ASP A 53 10.34 3.62 12.82
C ASP A 53 11.51 4.04 11.92
N ASP A 54 11.85 5.32 11.89
CA ASP A 54 12.76 5.89 10.91
C ASP A 54 14.19 5.36 11.14
N GLN A 55 14.68 5.38 12.39
CA GLN A 55 16.01 4.88 12.76
C GLN A 55 16.18 3.40 12.41
N LEU A 56 15.14 2.59 12.62
CA LEU A 56 15.15 1.16 12.30
C LEU A 56 15.50 0.93 10.83
N PHE A 57 14.85 1.67 9.93
CA PHE A 57 15.07 1.49 8.50
C PHE A 57 16.43 2.00 8.03
N ILE A 58 16.93 3.11 8.61
CA ILE A 58 18.30 3.58 8.36
C ILE A 58 19.32 2.51 8.77
N ASN A 59 19.18 1.98 9.98
CA ASN A 59 20.11 0.95 10.49
C ASN A 59 20.06 -0.30 9.62
N GLN A 60 18.87 -0.81 9.30
CA GLN A 60 18.73 -1.97 8.41
C GLN A 60 19.31 -1.72 7.01
N GLY A 61 19.14 -0.52 6.46
CA GLY A 61 19.74 -0.15 5.17
C GLY A 61 21.27 -0.21 5.20
N ASN A 62 21.88 0.29 6.28
CA ASN A 62 23.32 0.25 6.48
C ASN A 62 23.85 -1.18 6.70
N GLU A 63 23.15 -2.00 7.50
CA GLU A 63 23.54 -3.41 7.71
C GLU A 63 23.44 -4.24 6.41
N LEU A 64 22.44 -3.97 5.57
CA LEU A 64 22.33 -4.59 4.25
C LEU A 64 23.53 -4.23 3.35
N LEU A 65 24.02 -2.99 3.39
CA LEU A 65 25.21 -2.58 2.64
C LEU A 65 26.50 -3.24 3.15
N ARG A 66 26.58 -3.52 4.45
CA ARG A 66 27.71 -4.22 5.08
C ARG A 66 27.66 -5.73 4.90
N GLY A 67 26.55 -6.29 4.43
CA GLY A 67 26.36 -7.73 4.27
C GLY A 67 25.92 -8.46 5.54
N HIS A 68 25.50 -7.74 6.57
CA HIS A 68 25.04 -8.31 7.86
C HIS A 68 23.52 -8.57 7.90
N TRP A 69 22.88 -8.71 6.73
CA TRP A 69 21.43 -8.84 6.60
C TRP A 69 20.68 -7.67 7.25
N LEU A 70 19.89 -7.89 8.32
CA LEU A 70 19.16 -6.83 9.04
C LEU A 70 19.84 -6.42 10.36
N GLY A 71 21.10 -6.82 10.56
CA GLY A 71 21.86 -6.63 11.81
C GLY A 71 21.55 -7.71 12.86
N ASP A 72 22.02 -7.49 14.08
CA ASP A 72 21.85 -8.41 15.20
C ASP A 72 20.38 -8.70 15.52
N TYR A 73 20.10 -9.87 16.11
CA TYR A 73 18.75 -10.20 16.57
C TYR A 73 18.41 -9.41 17.84
N THR A 74 17.45 -8.48 17.73
CA THR A 74 17.00 -7.59 18.81
C THR A 74 15.46 -7.49 18.84
N THR A 75 14.91 -6.69 19.76
CA THR A 75 13.47 -6.39 19.81
C THR A 75 12.92 -5.71 18.56
N ARG A 76 13.78 -5.21 17.67
CA ARG A 76 13.42 -4.49 16.44
C ARG A 76 13.59 -5.34 15.19
N THR A 77 14.43 -6.37 15.25
CA THR A 77 14.74 -7.27 14.13
C THR A 77 13.50 -8.08 13.77
N LEU A 78 13.22 -8.25 12.47
CA LEU A 78 12.01 -8.91 11.95
C LEU A 78 10.68 -8.31 12.43
N SER A 79 10.67 -7.06 12.90
CA SER A 79 9.43 -6.42 13.34
C SER A 79 8.64 -5.75 12.20
N LYS A 80 9.33 -5.42 11.09
CA LYS A 80 8.80 -4.73 9.91
C LYS A 80 9.32 -5.30 8.59
N GLY A 81 8.59 -5.03 7.52
CA GLY A 81 8.94 -5.48 6.15
C GLY A 81 10.25 -4.90 5.59
N ILE A 82 10.97 -5.73 4.82
CA ILE A 82 12.34 -5.46 4.31
C ILE A 82 12.40 -4.55 3.07
N SER A 83 11.29 -4.34 2.36
CA SER A 83 11.32 -3.68 1.04
C SER A 83 11.87 -2.25 1.09
N TYR A 84 11.64 -1.52 2.18
CA TYR A 84 12.12 -0.13 2.29
C TYR A 84 13.63 -0.02 2.60
N PRO A 85 14.20 -0.75 3.56
CA PRO A 85 15.65 -0.89 3.70
C PRO A 85 16.33 -1.30 2.40
N LEU A 86 15.78 -2.30 1.71
CA LEU A 86 16.33 -2.77 0.44
C LEU A 86 16.29 -1.67 -0.63
N PHE A 87 15.20 -0.90 -0.70
CA PHE A 87 15.10 0.25 -1.60
C PHE A 87 16.21 1.30 -1.35
N MET A 88 16.48 1.62 -0.08
CA MET A 88 17.54 2.58 0.27
C MET A 88 18.94 2.03 -0.06
N ALA A 89 19.22 0.78 0.31
CA ALA A 89 20.49 0.12 0.00
C ALA A 89 20.73 0.00 -1.52
N LEU A 90 19.69 -0.30 -2.31
CA LEU A 90 19.78 -0.31 -3.77
C LEU A 90 20.07 1.08 -4.35
N GLY A 91 19.41 2.12 -3.84
CA GLY A 91 19.68 3.50 -4.25
C GLY A 91 21.14 3.89 -4.00
N ASN A 92 21.65 3.53 -2.82
CA ASN A 92 23.05 3.72 -2.46
C ASN A 92 24.01 2.98 -3.40
N LYS A 93 23.75 1.68 -3.66
CA LYS A 93 24.56 0.83 -4.55
C LYS A 93 24.59 1.33 -6.00
N PHE A 94 23.52 1.99 -6.45
CA PHE A 94 23.50 2.66 -7.76
C PHE A 94 24.11 4.07 -7.76
N HIS A 95 24.64 4.53 -6.63
CA HIS A 95 25.17 5.88 -6.43
C HIS A 95 24.16 6.98 -6.76
N LEU A 96 22.87 6.71 -6.53
CA LEU A 96 21.80 7.68 -6.72
C LEU A 96 21.43 8.31 -5.37
N SER A 97 21.20 9.62 -5.35
CA SER A 97 20.57 10.24 -4.18
C SER A 97 19.15 9.72 -3.98
N TYR A 98 18.72 9.64 -2.74
CA TYR A 98 17.39 9.15 -2.36
C TYR A 98 16.28 9.82 -3.18
N GLY A 99 16.36 11.15 -3.33
CA GLY A 99 15.41 11.92 -4.13
C GLY A 99 15.41 11.58 -5.62
N ILE A 100 16.56 11.28 -6.22
CA ILE A 100 16.62 10.80 -7.61
C ILE A 100 15.94 9.43 -7.70
N PHE A 101 16.32 8.48 -6.84
CA PHE A 101 15.83 7.11 -6.92
C PHE A 101 14.33 7.02 -6.68
N LEU A 102 13.82 7.72 -5.66
CA LEU A 102 12.38 7.86 -5.41
C LEU A 102 11.66 8.58 -6.56
N GLY A 103 12.25 9.63 -7.12
CA GLY A 103 11.70 10.35 -8.27
C GLY A 103 11.55 9.44 -9.49
N LEU A 104 12.57 8.65 -9.82
CA LEU A 104 12.55 7.68 -10.91
C LEU A 104 11.50 6.59 -10.67
N PHE A 105 11.35 6.12 -9.43
CA PHE A 105 10.33 5.12 -9.10
C PHE A 105 8.90 5.66 -9.31
N ASN A 106 8.64 6.92 -8.91
CA ASN A 106 7.37 7.59 -9.17
C ASN A 106 7.12 7.84 -10.67
N ILE A 107 8.16 8.22 -11.43
CA ILE A 107 8.08 8.40 -12.89
C ILE A 107 7.75 7.08 -13.58
N LEU A 108 8.40 5.98 -13.18
CA LEU A 108 8.14 4.64 -13.69
C LEU A 108 6.68 4.24 -13.41
N ALA A 109 6.24 4.39 -12.16
CA ALA A 109 4.87 4.07 -11.74
C ALA A 109 3.81 4.83 -12.54
N SER A 110 4.02 6.14 -12.72
CA SER A 110 3.12 7.01 -13.49
C SER A 110 3.13 6.66 -14.98
N SER A 111 4.30 6.33 -15.53
CA SER A 111 4.47 5.92 -16.93
C SER A 111 3.74 4.62 -17.21
N VAL A 112 3.97 3.58 -16.40
CA VAL A 112 3.30 2.28 -16.53
C VAL A 112 1.79 2.44 -16.43
N SER A 113 1.32 3.26 -15.48
CA SER A 113 -0.11 3.53 -15.29
C SER A 113 -0.76 4.17 -16.52
N ALA A 114 -0.14 5.21 -17.09
CA ALA A 114 -0.64 5.83 -18.32
C ALA A 114 -0.57 4.89 -19.53
N LEU A 115 0.52 4.13 -19.67
CA LEU A 115 0.72 3.19 -20.79
C LEU A 115 -0.26 2.01 -20.76
N ALA A 116 -0.74 1.63 -19.58
CA ALA A 116 -1.73 0.56 -19.43
C ALA A 116 -3.01 0.85 -20.23
N LEU A 117 -3.39 2.14 -20.33
CA LEU A 117 -4.61 2.62 -20.98
C LEU A 117 -4.50 2.86 -22.49
N ARG A 118 -3.30 2.71 -23.09
CA ARG A 118 -3.10 2.85 -24.55
C ARG A 118 -4.04 2.00 -25.43
N PRO A 119 -4.46 0.77 -25.07
CA PRO A 119 -5.42 0.01 -25.86
C PRO A 119 -6.78 0.73 -25.98
N LEU A 120 -7.14 1.54 -24.99
CA LEU A 120 -8.39 2.28 -24.95
C LEU A 120 -8.25 3.69 -25.51
N ILE A 121 -7.11 4.36 -25.30
CA ILE A 121 -6.90 5.76 -25.69
C ILE A 121 -5.84 5.86 -26.78
N LYS A 122 -6.25 6.30 -27.98
CA LYS A 122 -5.34 6.59 -29.11
C LYS A 122 -4.80 8.03 -29.10
N ASN A 123 -5.47 8.94 -28.37
CA ASN A 123 -5.04 10.33 -28.30
C ASN A 123 -3.82 10.45 -27.37
N ARG A 124 -2.65 10.73 -27.96
CA ARG A 124 -1.38 10.90 -27.24
C ARG A 124 -1.39 12.06 -26.23
N TRP A 125 -2.14 13.12 -26.50
CA TRP A 125 -2.28 14.24 -25.58
C TRP A 125 -3.06 13.84 -24.33
N LEU A 126 -4.13 13.05 -24.49
CA LEU A 126 -4.88 12.53 -23.36
C LEU A 126 -4.06 11.54 -22.52
N ILE A 127 -3.28 10.65 -23.16
CA ILE A 127 -2.34 9.78 -22.44
C ILE A 127 -1.30 10.61 -21.68
N ALA A 128 -0.78 11.69 -22.29
CA ALA A 128 0.15 12.59 -21.63
C ALA A 128 -0.49 13.30 -20.43
N SER A 129 -1.74 13.77 -20.54
CA SER A 129 -2.48 14.36 -19.42
C SER A 129 -2.71 13.36 -18.28
N ILE A 130 -3.06 12.11 -18.60
CA ILE A 130 -3.21 11.04 -17.60
C ILE A 130 -1.85 10.72 -16.94
N TYR A 131 -0.77 10.71 -17.72
CA TYR A 131 0.57 10.58 -17.16
C TYR A 131 0.88 11.72 -16.18
N SER A 132 0.62 12.97 -16.55
CA SER A 132 0.80 14.13 -15.67
C SER A 132 -0.06 14.04 -14.40
N PHE A 133 -1.29 13.52 -14.52
CA PHE A 133 -2.18 13.32 -13.38
C PHE A 133 -1.58 12.36 -12.34
N PHE A 134 -1.07 11.20 -12.76
CA PHE A 134 -0.38 10.28 -11.85
C PHE A 134 0.96 10.83 -11.36
N LEU A 135 1.74 11.47 -12.25
CA LEU A 135 3.08 11.99 -11.96
C LEU A 135 3.07 13.04 -10.84
N TYR A 136 2.02 13.87 -10.82
CA TYR A 136 1.84 14.95 -9.86
C TYR A 136 0.79 14.62 -8.79
N SER A 137 0.55 13.33 -8.52
CA SER A 137 -0.37 12.90 -7.46
C SER A 137 0.01 13.54 -6.11
N PRO A 138 -0.92 14.24 -5.42
CA PRO A 138 -0.62 15.01 -4.20
C PRO A 138 0.03 14.20 -3.07
N VAL A 139 -0.33 12.92 -2.94
CA VAL A 139 0.23 12.02 -1.93
C VAL A 139 1.75 11.81 -2.13
N THR A 140 2.27 11.99 -3.35
CA THR A 140 3.70 11.87 -3.66
C THR A 140 4.50 13.14 -3.37
N PHE A 141 3.89 14.11 -2.68
CA PHE A 141 4.52 15.36 -2.22
C PHE A 141 4.34 15.63 -0.72
N THR A 142 3.39 14.95 -0.05
CA THR A 142 3.05 15.19 1.36
C THR A 142 4.14 14.67 2.30
N GLY A 143 4.21 15.25 3.51
CA GLY A 143 5.16 14.86 4.56
C GLY A 143 5.27 13.34 4.76
N GLU A 144 4.17 12.71 5.17
CA GLU A 144 4.11 11.31 5.60
C GLU A 144 4.33 10.25 4.50
N TYR A 145 4.10 10.60 3.23
CA TYR A 145 4.14 9.67 2.09
C TYR A 145 5.13 10.09 1.00
N SER A 146 5.95 11.11 1.25
CA SER A 146 6.98 11.54 0.31
C SER A 146 8.28 11.96 0.97
N THR A 147 8.25 12.85 1.97
CA THR A 147 9.47 13.47 2.48
C THR A 147 9.98 12.91 3.78
N ARG A 148 9.13 12.28 4.59
CA ARG A 148 9.61 11.48 5.72
C ARG A 148 10.40 10.29 5.19
N ILE A 149 11.57 10.03 5.75
CA ILE A 149 12.34 8.82 5.52
C ILE A 149 11.66 7.66 6.25
N TYR A 150 10.58 7.18 5.66
CA TYR A 150 9.75 6.12 6.17
C TYR A 150 9.15 5.30 5.02
N ARG A 151 8.85 4.02 5.30
CA ARG A 151 8.36 3.04 4.32
C ARG A 151 7.10 3.46 3.54
N ASN A 152 6.28 4.34 4.11
CA ASN A 152 5.08 4.86 3.46
C ASN A 152 5.36 5.46 2.08
N THR A 153 6.53 6.07 1.93
CA THR A 153 6.98 6.75 0.72
C THR A 153 7.03 5.86 -0.52
N ILE A 154 7.28 4.55 -0.36
CA ILE A 154 7.31 3.60 -1.48
C ILE A 154 5.98 2.85 -1.70
N VAL A 155 5.01 2.97 -0.79
CA VAL A 155 3.69 2.32 -0.92
C VAL A 155 2.96 2.84 -2.16
N VAL A 156 2.89 4.16 -2.32
CA VAL A 156 2.12 4.80 -3.40
C VAL A 156 2.61 4.37 -4.80
N PRO A 157 3.90 4.54 -5.16
CA PRO A 157 4.40 4.10 -6.46
C PRO A 157 4.28 2.57 -6.66
N ALA A 158 4.44 1.76 -5.60
CA ALA A 158 4.24 0.32 -5.70
C ALA A 158 2.79 -0.07 -6.03
N VAL A 159 1.80 0.57 -5.38
CA VAL A 159 0.38 0.35 -5.68
C VAL A 159 0.05 0.79 -7.11
N PHE A 160 0.54 1.95 -7.57
CA PHE A 160 0.36 2.37 -8.98
C PHE A 160 0.90 1.33 -9.97
N LEU A 161 2.08 0.77 -9.71
CA LEU A 161 2.68 -0.25 -10.57
C LEU A 161 1.90 -1.56 -10.54
N VAL A 162 1.49 -2.06 -9.38
CA VAL A 162 0.66 -3.27 -9.25
C VAL A 162 -0.63 -3.10 -10.06
N LEU A 163 -1.34 -2.00 -9.86
CA LEU A 163 -2.59 -1.70 -10.56
C LEU A 163 -2.37 -1.46 -12.05
N GLY A 164 -1.35 -0.70 -12.43
CA GLY A 164 -1.00 -0.44 -13.83
C GLY A 164 -0.64 -1.72 -14.59
N CYS A 165 0.09 -2.64 -13.94
CA CYS A 165 0.40 -3.93 -14.50
C CYS A 165 -0.85 -4.81 -14.66
N LEU A 166 -1.71 -4.88 -13.65
CA LEU A 166 -2.97 -5.64 -13.71
C LEU A 166 -3.93 -5.11 -14.77
N VAL A 167 -4.15 -3.78 -14.81
CA VAL A 167 -4.99 -3.12 -15.81
C VAL A 167 -4.40 -3.29 -17.22
N GLY A 168 -3.07 -3.17 -17.34
CA GLY A 168 -2.34 -3.36 -18.59
C GLY A 168 -2.49 -4.78 -19.14
N LEU A 169 -2.38 -5.81 -18.27
CA LEU A 169 -2.68 -7.21 -18.58
C LEU A 169 -4.12 -7.39 -19.02
N TYR A 170 -5.08 -6.84 -18.25
CA TYR A 170 -6.50 -7.00 -18.54
C TYR A 170 -6.84 -6.52 -19.96
N PHE A 171 -6.41 -5.32 -20.35
CA PHE A 171 -6.71 -4.79 -21.68
C PHE A 171 -5.90 -5.43 -22.81
N ARG A 172 -4.89 -6.25 -22.50
CA ARG A 172 -4.06 -6.98 -23.48
C ARG A 172 -4.21 -8.49 -23.41
N ARG A 173 -5.19 -9.01 -22.66
CA ARG A 173 -5.39 -10.46 -22.47
C ARG A 173 -5.51 -11.26 -23.78
N LYS A 174 -6.07 -10.64 -24.83
CA LYS A 174 -6.22 -11.22 -26.18
C LYS A 174 -5.08 -10.87 -27.16
N GLU A 175 -4.07 -10.13 -26.72
CA GLU A 175 -2.94 -9.73 -27.58
C GLU A 175 -1.90 -10.85 -27.71
N LYS A 176 -0.92 -10.68 -28.61
CA LYS A 176 0.21 -11.61 -28.76
C LYS A 176 1.03 -11.70 -27.46
N LEU A 177 1.64 -12.86 -27.23
CA LEU A 177 2.45 -13.14 -26.03
C LEU A 177 3.50 -12.06 -25.74
N LYS A 178 4.21 -11.56 -26.76
CA LYS A 178 5.22 -10.49 -26.62
C LYS A 178 4.68 -9.17 -26.07
N ILE A 179 3.39 -8.90 -26.23
CA ILE A 179 2.72 -7.70 -25.73
C ILE A 179 2.15 -7.96 -24.33
N PHE A 180 1.73 -9.19 -24.05
CA PHE A 180 1.19 -9.63 -22.76
C PHE A 180 2.27 -9.79 -21.69
N ALA A 181 3.37 -10.46 -22.03
CA ALA A 181 4.39 -10.92 -21.08
C ALA A 181 5.05 -9.79 -20.26
N PRO A 182 5.42 -8.62 -20.82
CA PRO A 182 6.04 -7.55 -20.03
C PRO A 182 5.16 -7.06 -18.87
N TRP A 183 3.84 -7.04 -19.02
CA TRP A 183 2.92 -6.64 -17.95
C TRP A 183 2.83 -7.69 -16.84
N SER A 184 2.90 -8.98 -17.20
CA SER A 184 2.95 -10.08 -16.23
C SER A 184 4.26 -10.11 -15.48
N ILE A 185 5.38 -9.94 -16.18
CA ILE A 185 6.71 -9.89 -15.55
C ILE A 185 6.79 -8.67 -14.63
N GLY A 186 6.34 -7.50 -15.09
CA GLY A 186 6.25 -6.30 -14.27
C GLY A 186 5.42 -6.52 -13.00
N LEU A 187 4.23 -7.12 -13.14
CA LEU A 187 3.38 -7.47 -11.99
C LEU A 187 4.09 -8.44 -11.03
N SER A 188 4.78 -9.43 -11.58
CA SER A 188 5.45 -10.47 -10.79
C SER A 188 6.63 -9.94 -10.00
N LEU A 189 7.33 -8.92 -10.52
CA LEU A 189 8.44 -8.27 -9.82
C LEU A 189 7.94 -7.31 -8.74
N ILE A 190 6.92 -6.51 -9.04
CA ILE A 190 6.46 -5.47 -8.10
C ILE A 190 5.58 -6.03 -6.98
N PHE A 191 4.84 -7.11 -7.21
CA PHE A 191 3.88 -7.62 -6.22
C PHE A 191 4.55 -8.13 -4.93
N PRO A 192 5.62 -8.96 -4.98
CA PRO A 192 6.38 -9.32 -3.78
C PRO A 192 7.02 -8.10 -3.10
N PHE A 193 7.55 -7.15 -3.88
CA PHE A 193 8.12 -5.92 -3.33
C PHE A 193 7.07 -5.12 -2.55
N TYR A 194 5.87 -4.94 -3.10
CA TYR A 194 4.72 -4.32 -2.43
C TYR A 194 4.30 -5.08 -1.15
N TRP A 195 4.28 -6.41 -1.20
CA TRP A 195 3.86 -7.26 -0.10
C TRP A 195 4.71 -7.04 1.17
N TYR A 196 6.01 -6.81 1.01
CA TYR A 196 6.95 -6.64 2.12
C TYR A 196 7.27 -5.17 2.45
N ILE A 197 6.46 -4.20 2.02
CA ILE A 197 6.57 -2.80 2.49
C ILE A 197 5.95 -2.66 3.88
N ARG A 198 4.69 -3.12 4.04
CA ARG A 198 3.90 -2.99 5.26
C ARG A 198 3.21 -4.30 5.61
N GLU A 199 2.89 -4.46 6.89
CA GLU A 199 2.22 -5.66 7.41
C GLU A 199 0.74 -5.74 6.99
N ASP A 200 0.16 -4.63 6.54
CA ASP A 200 -1.23 -4.54 6.10
C ASP A 200 -1.41 -4.70 4.58
N SER A 201 -0.37 -5.00 3.80
CA SER A 201 -0.41 -5.08 2.32
C SER A 201 -1.41 -6.10 1.73
N LEU A 202 -2.06 -6.94 2.56
CA LEU A 202 -3.01 -7.97 2.15
C LEU A 202 -4.21 -7.46 1.33
N TRP A 203 -4.62 -6.19 1.49
CA TRP A 203 -5.87 -5.65 0.93
C TRP A 203 -5.96 -5.64 -0.61
N LEU A 204 -4.82 -5.69 -1.32
CA LEU A 204 -4.78 -5.84 -2.79
C LEU A 204 -4.89 -7.30 -3.26
N LEU A 205 -4.68 -8.28 -2.39
CA LEU A 205 -4.67 -9.69 -2.76
C LEU A 205 -5.98 -10.14 -3.42
N PRO A 206 -7.18 -9.84 -2.87
CA PRO A 206 -8.43 -10.27 -3.50
C PRO A 206 -8.59 -9.73 -4.92
N LEU A 207 -8.22 -8.47 -5.15
CA LEU A 207 -8.27 -7.84 -6.47
C LEU A 207 -7.34 -8.55 -7.46
N LEU A 208 -6.12 -8.88 -7.04
CA LEU A 208 -5.15 -9.58 -7.90
C LEU A 208 -5.57 -11.00 -8.21
N VAL A 209 -6.01 -11.77 -7.21
CA VAL A 209 -6.48 -13.14 -7.40
C VAL A 209 -7.66 -13.16 -8.38
N VAL A 210 -8.71 -12.38 -8.10
CA VAL A 210 -9.90 -12.34 -8.95
C VAL A 210 -9.56 -11.79 -10.34
N GLY A 211 -8.78 -10.71 -10.43
CA GLY A 211 -8.38 -10.12 -11.69
C GLY A 211 -7.59 -11.09 -12.58
N LEU A 212 -6.60 -11.80 -12.02
CA LEU A 212 -5.79 -12.77 -12.74
C LEU A 212 -6.61 -14.02 -13.11
N LEU A 213 -7.55 -14.46 -12.27
CA LEU A 213 -8.48 -15.55 -12.64
C LEU A 213 -9.36 -15.17 -13.83
N ILE A 214 -9.86 -13.92 -13.89
CA ILE A 214 -10.64 -13.42 -15.02
C ILE A 214 -9.78 -13.35 -16.29
N ILE A 215 -8.54 -12.88 -16.17
CA ILE A 215 -7.59 -12.82 -17.29
C ILE A 215 -7.24 -14.23 -17.79
N ALA A 216 -6.91 -15.15 -16.89
CA ALA A 216 -6.59 -16.54 -17.21
C ALA A 216 -7.79 -17.24 -17.87
N SER A 217 -9.00 -17.01 -17.35
CA SER A 217 -10.23 -17.50 -17.98
C SER A 217 -10.39 -16.96 -19.40
N ALA A 218 -10.18 -15.66 -19.61
CA ALA A 218 -10.26 -15.07 -20.95
C ALA A 218 -9.20 -15.63 -21.92
N VAL A 219 -8.00 -15.99 -21.43
CA VAL A 219 -6.96 -16.65 -22.21
C VAL A 219 -7.34 -18.09 -22.56
N LEU A 220 -7.90 -18.83 -21.59
CA LEU A 220 -8.31 -20.22 -21.76
C LEU A 220 -9.41 -20.36 -22.82
N PHE A 221 -10.41 -19.47 -22.79
CA PHE A 221 -11.57 -19.49 -23.68
C PHE A 221 -11.38 -18.66 -24.97
N GLU A 222 -10.17 -18.21 -25.28
CA GLU A 222 -9.90 -17.36 -26.45
C GLU A 222 -10.28 -18.02 -27.80
N ASN A 223 -10.17 -19.35 -27.90
CA ASN A 223 -10.44 -20.11 -29.13
C ASN A 223 -11.87 -20.67 -29.21
N THR A 224 -12.67 -20.54 -28.15
CA THR A 224 -14.04 -21.08 -28.10
C THR A 224 -15.05 -20.03 -28.56
N ARG A 225 -15.67 -20.27 -29.72
CA ARG A 225 -16.82 -19.49 -30.19
C ARG A 225 -18.03 -19.80 -29.31
N GLU A 226 -18.50 -18.78 -28.59
CA GLU A 226 -19.70 -18.75 -27.75
C GLU A 226 -19.81 -19.89 -26.71
N LEU A 227 -19.39 -19.60 -25.48
CA LEU A 227 -19.89 -20.33 -24.31
C LEU A 227 -21.39 -20.12 -24.19
N LYS A 228 -22.20 -21.03 -24.73
CA LYS A 228 -23.59 -21.17 -24.30
C LYS A 228 -23.56 -21.74 -22.87
N LEU A 229 -23.95 -20.92 -21.90
CA LEU A 229 -24.01 -21.24 -20.45
C LEU A 229 -24.87 -22.46 -20.10
N ASN A 230 -25.63 -22.99 -21.06
CA ASN A 230 -26.57 -24.08 -20.88
C ASN A 230 -25.93 -25.47 -21.01
N LYS A 231 -24.60 -25.57 -21.17
CA LYS A 231 -23.87 -26.85 -21.24
C LYS A 231 -23.07 -27.11 -19.97
N PRO A 232 -22.97 -28.37 -19.50
CA PRO A 232 -22.16 -28.71 -18.34
C PRO A 232 -20.70 -28.30 -18.55
N LEU A 233 -20.09 -27.68 -17.54
CA LEU A 233 -18.74 -27.10 -17.60
C LEU A 233 -17.69 -28.11 -18.08
N LEU A 234 -17.80 -29.37 -17.65
CA LEU A 234 -16.93 -30.48 -18.04
C LEU A 234 -16.92 -30.74 -19.57
N VAL A 235 -18.06 -30.59 -20.24
CA VAL A 235 -18.18 -30.77 -21.69
C VAL A 235 -17.53 -29.62 -22.46
N VAL A 236 -17.60 -28.40 -21.90
CA VAL A 236 -16.93 -27.22 -22.46
C VAL A 236 -15.42 -27.35 -22.30
N LEU A 237 -14.93 -27.74 -21.11
CA LEU A 237 -13.50 -27.90 -20.82
C LEU A 237 -12.83 -28.96 -21.71
N LYS A 238 -13.48 -30.10 -21.96
CA LYS A 238 -12.94 -31.17 -22.84
C LYS A 238 -12.74 -30.73 -24.31
N ARG A 239 -13.40 -29.65 -24.75
CA ARG A 239 -13.28 -29.13 -26.13
C ARG A 239 -12.19 -28.08 -26.30
N ILE A 240 -11.54 -27.66 -25.22
CA ILE A 240 -10.53 -26.58 -25.26
C ILE A 240 -9.20 -27.17 -25.76
N LYS A 241 -8.81 -26.82 -26.98
CA LYS A 241 -7.44 -27.02 -27.46
C LYS A 241 -6.58 -25.83 -27.06
N ILE A 242 -5.65 -26.06 -26.12
CA ILE A 242 -4.72 -25.04 -25.61
C ILE A 242 -3.49 -24.98 -26.52
N ARG A 243 -3.25 -23.81 -27.13
CA ARG A 243 -2.01 -23.55 -27.88
C ARG A 243 -0.86 -23.28 -26.91
N GLN A 244 0.39 -23.55 -27.33
CA GLN A 244 1.58 -23.26 -26.51
C GLN A 244 1.63 -21.81 -26.01
N SER A 245 1.23 -20.83 -26.84
CA SER A 245 1.18 -19.42 -26.44
C SER A 245 0.15 -19.13 -25.33
N GLN A 246 -0.97 -19.85 -25.30
CA GLN A 246 -1.97 -19.75 -24.23
C GLN A 246 -1.45 -20.39 -22.95
N LEU A 247 -0.78 -21.54 -23.04
CA LEU A 247 -0.13 -22.18 -21.89
C LEU A 247 0.87 -21.23 -21.22
N ILE A 248 1.74 -20.58 -22.00
CA ILE A 248 2.71 -19.61 -21.46
C ILE A 248 1.99 -18.42 -20.81
N LYS A 249 0.93 -17.87 -21.42
CA LYS A 249 0.13 -16.80 -20.80
C LYS A 249 -0.50 -17.23 -19.47
N LEU A 250 -0.98 -18.47 -19.37
CA LEU A 250 -1.56 -19.01 -18.13
C LEU A 250 -0.48 -19.13 -17.04
N LEU A 251 0.70 -19.65 -17.37
CA LEU A 251 1.85 -19.68 -16.45
C LEU A 251 2.24 -18.26 -16.00
N LEU A 252 2.24 -17.30 -16.91
CA LEU A 252 2.50 -15.89 -16.60
C LEU A 252 1.44 -15.26 -15.69
N CYS A 253 0.19 -15.75 -15.68
CA CYS A 253 -0.83 -15.30 -14.72
C CYS A 253 -0.58 -15.84 -13.31
N ILE A 254 0.10 -16.98 -13.18
CA ILE A 254 0.43 -17.61 -11.89
C ILE A 254 1.77 -17.07 -11.35
N LEU A 255 2.66 -16.61 -12.24
CA LEU A 255 4.00 -16.13 -11.91
C LEU A 255 4.08 -15.11 -10.75
N PRO A 256 3.18 -14.13 -10.59
CA PRO A 256 3.24 -13.20 -9.44
C PRO A 256 3.13 -13.90 -8.09
N PHE A 257 2.32 -14.97 -8.01
CA PHE A 257 2.16 -15.74 -6.79
C PHE A 257 3.34 -16.68 -6.56
N ILE A 258 3.89 -17.26 -7.63
CA ILE A 258 5.13 -18.06 -7.54
C ILE A 258 6.26 -17.18 -6.99
N LEU A 259 6.47 -15.98 -7.55
CA LEU A 259 7.52 -15.09 -7.05
C LEU A 259 7.24 -14.62 -5.61
N LEU A 260 5.99 -14.35 -5.23
CA LEU A 260 5.66 -14.03 -3.85
C LEU A 260 6.02 -15.18 -2.89
N LEU A 261 5.62 -16.40 -3.22
CA LEU A 261 5.91 -17.60 -2.41
C LEU A 261 7.41 -17.89 -2.35
N THR A 262 8.11 -17.79 -3.48
CA THR A 262 9.57 -17.95 -3.52
C THR A 262 10.26 -16.88 -2.68
N THR A 263 9.90 -15.61 -2.82
CA THR A 263 10.44 -14.53 -1.96
C THR A 263 10.15 -14.81 -0.50
N HIS A 264 8.95 -15.28 -0.15
CA HIS A 264 8.62 -15.66 1.23
C HIS A 264 9.54 -16.77 1.76
N SER A 265 9.71 -17.85 1.01
CA SER A 265 10.58 -18.97 1.39
C SER A 265 12.05 -18.55 1.51
N VAL A 266 12.54 -17.72 0.58
CA VAL A 266 13.91 -17.18 0.64
C VAL A 266 14.10 -16.33 1.89
N LEU A 267 13.17 -15.42 2.20
CA LEU A 267 13.24 -14.60 3.41
C LEU A 267 13.22 -15.46 4.68
N LYS A 268 12.39 -16.51 4.74
CA LYS A 268 12.38 -17.45 5.86
C LYS A 268 13.72 -18.18 6.00
N SER A 269 14.29 -18.67 4.90
CA SER A 269 15.58 -19.35 4.90
C SER A 269 16.70 -18.44 5.39
N LEU A 270 16.77 -17.21 4.86
CA LEU A 270 17.77 -16.24 5.30
C LEU A 270 17.63 -15.89 6.78
N ASN A 271 16.40 -15.75 7.27
CA ASN A 271 16.17 -15.50 8.69
C ASN A 271 16.48 -16.72 9.57
N GLU A 272 16.29 -17.93 9.07
CA GLU A 272 16.71 -19.15 9.76
C GLU A 272 18.24 -19.26 9.84
N ASP A 273 18.93 -18.94 8.76
CA ASP A 273 20.40 -18.96 8.72
C ASP A 273 21.01 -17.88 9.63
N HIS A 274 20.47 -16.65 9.61
CA HIS A 274 21.01 -15.52 10.37
C HIS A 274 20.54 -15.47 11.84
N TYR A 275 19.30 -15.85 12.12
CA TYR A 275 18.67 -15.68 13.43
C TYR A 275 18.22 -16.98 14.06
N GLY A 276 18.30 -18.09 13.32
CA GLY A 276 17.87 -19.40 13.79
C GLY A 276 16.35 -19.59 13.83
N ILE A 277 15.57 -18.66 13.26
CA ILE A 277 14.10 -18.72 13.24
C ILE A 277 13.53 -18.49 11.82
N PRO A 278 12.71 -19.42 11.31
CA PRO A 278 12.16 -19.31 9.96
C PRO A 278 10.89 -18.44 9.95
N VAL A 279 10.98 -17.17 10.33
CA VAL A 279 9.86 -16.22 10.31
C VAL A 279 10.24 -14.94 9.57
N VAL A 280 9.32 -14.38 8.77
CA VAL A 280 9.58 -13.10 8.08
C VAL A 280 9.24 -11.89 8.95
N ASN A 281 8.28 -12.07 9.86
CA ASN A 281 7.91 -11.07 10.85
C ASN A 281 7.67 -11.74 12.19
N ASP A 282 8.49 -11.48 13.20
CA ASP A 282 8.41 -12.11 14.52
C ASP A 282 7.48 -11.36 15.49
N ARG A 283 6.97 -10.19 15.09
CA ARG A 283 5.97 -9.43 15.85
C ARG A 283 4.57 -10.02 15.68
N THR A 284 4.24 -10.41 14.46
CA THR A 284 2.90 -10.87 14.06
C THR A 284 2.86 -12.34 13.67
N GLY A 285 4.02 -12.93 13.33
CA GLY A 285 4.22 -14.36 13.12
C GLY A 285 4.93 -15.03 14.30
N GLY A 286 5.29 -16.30 14.10
CA GLY A 286 5.98 -17.10 15.13
C GLY A 286 5.17 -17.30 16.41
N ALA A 287 5.87 -17.74 17.46
CA ALA A 287 5.26 -18.00 18.75
C ALA A 287 4.79 -16.71 19.45
N PHE A 288 5.55 -15.61 19.34
CA PHE A 288 5.15 -14.33 19.92
C PHE A 288 3.85 -13.79 19.32
N GLY A 289 3.65 -13.93 18.00
CA GLY A 289 2.39 -13.59 17.35
C GLY A 289 1.21 -14.42 17.87
N GLN A 290 1.42 -15.71 18.18
CA GLN A 290 0.39 -16.55 18.80
C GLN A 290 0.11 -16.18 20.26
N VAL A 291 1.14 -15.83 21.04
CA VAL A 291 0.96 -15.29 22.41
C VAL A 291 0.15 -13.99 22.34
N SER A 292 0.54 -13.05 21.48
CA SER A 292 -0.18 -11.78 21.29
C SER A 292 -1.65 -12.02 20.97
N LYS A 293 -1.93 -12.92 20.02
CA LYS A 293 -3.28 -13.36 19.66
C LYS A 293 -4.07 -13.94 20.86
N GLN A 294 -3.42 -14.68 21.74
CA GLN A 294 -4.05 -15.26 22.93
C GLN A 294 -4.32 -14.22 24.01
N LEU A 295 -3.42 -13.25 24.19
CA LEU A 295 -3.56 -12.15 25.15
C LEU A 295 -4.68 -11.18 24.73
N ILE A 296 -4.72 -10.76 23.46
CA ILE A 296 -5.76 -9.85 22.94
C ILE A 296 -7.17 -10.41 23.21
N ARG A 297 -7.33 -11.72 23.03
CA ARG A 297 -8.62 -12.40 23.17
C ARG A 297 -8.95 -12.80 24.60
N MET A 298 -8.05 -12.56 25.55
CA MET A 298 -8.23 -12.99 26.94
C MET A 298 -9.27 -12.12 27.63
N ASP A 299 -10.27 -12.76 28.22
CA ASP A 299 -11.20 -12.09 29.11
C ASP A 299 -10.56 -11.90 30.50
N ASP A 300 -10.32 -10.64 30.86
CA ASP A 300 -9.72 -10.26 32.14
C ASP A 300 -10.72 -10.32 33.31
N GLY A 301 -11.99 -10.66 33.06
CA GLY A 301 -13.04 -10.76 34.07
C GLY A 301 -13.43 -9.41 34.66
N THR A 302 -13.26 -8.34 33.90
CA THR A 302 -13.76 -6.99 34.18
C THR A 302 -14.60 -6.48 33.03
N ASP A 303 -15.28 -5.37 33.25
CA ASP A 303 -15.99 -4.62 32.22
C ASP A 303 -15.07 -3.72 31.38
N LEU A 304 -13.75 -3.69 31.63
CA LEU A 304 -12.81 -2.81 30.94
C LEU A 304 -12.86 -2.99 29.41
N ASN A 305 -12.99 -4.23 28.94
CA ASN A 305 -13.11 -4.54 27.52
C ASN A 305 -14.41 -3.98 26.91
N GLU A 306 -15.45 -3.82 27.73
CA GLU A 306 -16.71 -3.21 27.31
C GLU A 306 -16.71 -1.69 27.46
N THR A 307 -16.08 -1.15 28.50
CA THR A 307 -16.14 0.28 28.84
C THR A 307 -15.02 1.10 28.21
N ASN A 308 -13.90 0.48 27.84
CA ASN A 308 -12.72 1.14 27.30
C ASN A 308 -12.07 0.35 26.16
N SER A 309 -12.52 0.61 24.93
CA SER A 309 -12.00 -0.02 23.70
C SER A 309 -10.60 0.45 23.28
N LYS A 310 -9.94 1.30 24.09
CA LYS A 310 -8.55 1.74 23.86
C LYS A 310 -7.53 0.68 24.29
N ILE A 311 -7.88 -0.16 25.27
CA ILE A 311 -6.96 -1.12 25.89
C ILE A 311 -7.12 -2.48 25.22
N TRP A 312 -6.06 -2.96 24.55
CA TRP A 312 -6.09 -4.26 23.87
C TRP A 312 -5.84 -5.43 24.82
N VAL A 313 -4.86 -5.24 25.72
CA VAL A 313 -4.49 -6.21 26.76
C VAL A 313 -4.30 -5.42 28.05
N SER A 314 -5.16 -5.67 29.05
CA SER A 314 -5.07 -5.03 30.35
C SER A 314 -3.98 -5.67 31.22
N ARG A 315 -3.51 -4.95 32.24
CA ARG A 315 -2.61 -5.49 33.26
C ARG A 315 -3.22 -6.72 33.94
N LYS A 316 -4.51 -6.69 34.24
CA LYS A 316 -5.22 -7.84 34.82
C LYS A 316 -5.24 -9.06 33.88
N ALA A 317 -5.29 -8.86 32.56
CA ALA A 317 -5.12 -9.96 31.60
C ALA A 317 -3.70 -10.55 31.67
N LEU A 318 -2.66 -9.71 31.83
CA LEU A 318 -1.29 -10.19 32.02
C LEU A 318 -1.12 -10.94 33.35
N ASP A 319 -1.68 -10.43 34.46
CA ASP A 319 -1.63 -11.10 35.76
C ASP A 319 -2.26 -12.51 35.66
N LYS A 320 -3.40 -12.63 34.97
CA LYS A 320 -4.04 -13.92 34.68
C LYS A 320 -3.15 -14.82 33.82
N ALA A 321 -2.52 -14.26 32.79
CA ALA A 321 -1.60 -15.01 31.93
C ALA A 321 -0.41 -15.56 32.74
N GLU A 322 0.18 -14.75 33.63
CA GLU A 322 1.28 -15.14 34.52
C GLU A 322 0.87 -16.18 35.56
N ALA A 323 -0.38 -16.12 36.06
CA ALA A 323 -0.90 -17.10 37.00
C ALA A 323 -0.98 -18.52 36.41
N VAL A 324 -1.19 -18.63 35.09
CA VAL A 324 -1.35 -19.93 34.39
C VAL A 324 -0.16 -20.32 33.52
N SER A 325 0.80 -19.41 33.32
CA SER A 325 2.03 -19.66 32.55
C SER A 325 3.26 -19.54 33.46
N PRO A 326 3.78 -20.67 33.99
CA PRO A 326 5.03 -20.68 34.74
C PRO A 326 6.19 -20.04 33.97
N THR A 327 6.22 -20.20 32.65
CA THR A 327 7.25 -19.59 31.81
C THR A 327 7.13 -18.06 31.78
N LEU A 328 5.94 -17.50 31.54
CA LEU A 328 5.75 -16.05 31.54
C LEU A 328 6.03 -15.44 32.92
N LYS A 329 5.65 -16.14 33.99
CA LYS A 329 5.91 -15.74 35.38
C LYS A 329 7.40 -15.55 35.68
N THR A 330 8.30 -16.24 34.97
CA THR A 330 9.76 -16.04 35.15
C THR A 330 10.23 -14.63 34.83
N ILE A 331 9.49 -13.87 34.01
CA ILE A 331 9.81 -12.50 33.63
C ILE A 331 8.90 -11.45 34.28
N SER A 332 8.11 -11.83 35.29
CA SER A 332 7.10 -10.98 35.95
C SER A 332 7.63 -9.61 36.38
N LYS A 333 8.78 -9.58 37.05
CA LYS A 333 9.45 -8.31 37.46
C LYS A 333 9.75 -7.38 36.27
N LYS A 334 10.00 -7.93 35.08
CA LYS A 334 10.26 -7.17 33.86
C LYS A 334 8.96 -6.73 33.18
N ILE A 335 7.88 -7.49 33.33
CA ILE A 335 6.54 -7.05 32.95
C ILE A 335 6.11 -5.88 33.84
N ASP A 336 6.27 -5.97 35.17
CA ASP A 336 5.99 -4.84 36.08
C ASP A 336 6.82 -3.58 35.76
N TRP A 337 8.06 -3.77 35.34
CA TRP A 337 8.94 -2.67 34.92
C TRP A 337 8.36 -1.87 33.75
N ILE A 338 7.59 -2.46 32.82
CA ILE A 338 7.01 -1.70 31.71
C ILE A 338 6.02 -0.63 32.19
N TYR A 339 5.36 -0.87 33.34
CA TYR A 339 4.38 0.05 33.91
C TYR A 339 5.01 1.14 34.77
N HIS A 340 6.06 0.82 35.52
CA HIS A 340 6.59 1.72 36.56
C HIS A 340 8.02 2.19 36.34
N GLY A 341 8.78 1.55 35.44
CA GLY A 341 10.20 1.84 35.22
C GLY A 341 10.58 2.14 33.78
N SER A 342 9.61 2.19 32.86
CA SER A 342 9.83 2.43 31.43
C SER A 342 9.11 3.71 30.96
N THR A 343 9.36 4.11 29.71
CA THR A 343 8.65 5.22 29.07
C THR A 343 7.31 4.81 28.45
N TRP A 344 6.98 3.51 28.44
CA TRP A 344 5.75 2.98 27.83
C TRP A 344 4.48 3.35 28.58
N SER A 345 4.57 3.45 29.91
CA SER A 345 3.46 3.80 30.79
C SER A 345 3.95 4.50 32.05
N LYS A 346 3.04 5.21 32.71
CA LYS A 346 3.23 5.84 34.03
C LYS A 346 2.36 5.16 35.10
N GLY A 347 2.24 3.84 35.01
CA GLY A 347 1.47 2.99 35.94
C GLY A 347 0.06 2.62 35.46
N GLU A 348 -0.39 3.13 34.31
CA GLU A 348 -1.69 2.85 33.71
C GLU A 348 -1.61 1.74 32.64
N ASP A 349 -2.76 1.19 32.24
CA ASP A 349 -2.85 0.27 31.12
C ASP A 349 -2.30 0.88 29.82
N ILE A 350 -1.58 0.06 29.04
CA ILE A 350 -0.99 0.50 27.78
C ILE A 350 -2.03 0.41 26.67
N ALA A 351 -2.33 1.55 26.04
CA ALA A 351 -3.32 1.62 24.96
C ALA A 351 -2.80 1.06 23.64
N GLY A 352 -3.71 0.45 22.87
CA GLY A 352 -3.46 -0.02 21.51
C GLY A 352 -2.50 -1.21 21.42
N ASP A 353 -1.84 -1.34 20.27
CA ASP A 353 -0.85 -2.37 20.00
C ASP A 353 0.52 -2.10 20.67
N ILE A 354 0.65 -0.98 21.38
CA ILE A 354 1.88 -0.54 22.06
C ILE A 354 2.33 -1.58 23.10
N ILE A 355 1.40 -2.28 23.74
CA ILE A 355 1.69 -3.31 24.74
C ILE A 355 2.61 -4.42 24.20
N PHE A 356 2.53 -4.75 22.91
CA PHE A 356 3.41 -5.79 22.34
C PHE A 356 4.84 -5.32 22.17
N TRP A 357 5.08 -4.03 21.95
CA TRP A 357 6.43 -3.48 21.95
C TRP A 357 7.02 -3.49 23.36
N ALA A 358 6.22 -3.08 24.35
CA ALA A 358 6.59 -3.12 25.75
C ALA A 358 6.89 -4.55 26.25
N LEU A 359 6.08 -5.55 25.89
CA LEU A 359 6.31 -6.96 26.25
C LEU A 359 7.58 -7.53 25.62
N ARG A 360 7.90 -7.15 24.37
CA ARG A 360 9.18 -7.54 23.75
C ARG A 360 10.36 -6.96 24.53
N GLU A 361 10.26 -5.72 24.97
CA GLU A 361 11.30 -5.07 25.77
C GLU A 361 11.43 -5.68 27.17
N ALA A 362 10.32 -6.03 27.82
CA ALA A 362 10.33 -6.78 29.08
C ALA A 362 11.08 -8.12 28.94
N ALA A 363 10.79 -8.88 27.88
CA ALA A 363 11.51 -10.12 27.60
C ALA A 363 13.00 -9.86 27.27
N ALA A 364 13.31 -8.78 26.56
CA ALA A 364 14.70 -8.41 26.29
C ALA A 364 15.49 -8.09 27.56
N GLN A 365 14.88 -7.39 28.52
CA GLN A 365 15.46 -7.17 29.83
C GLN A 365 15.66 -8.44 30.66
N ALA A 366 14.89 -9.50 30.38
CA ALA A 366 15.08 -10.81 30.97
C ALA A 366 16.15 -11.66 30.24
N GLY A 367 16.85 -11.10 29.24
CA GLY A 367 17.91 -11.78 28.51
C GLY A 367 17.45 -12.55 27.26
N TYR A 368 16.23 -12.29 26.78
CA TYR A 368 15.77 -12.70 25.44
C TYR A 368 16.11 -11.61 24.40
N TYR A 369 15.72 -11.81 23.13
CA TYR A 369 16.03 -10.88 22.03
C TYR A 369 17.54 -10.59 21.86
N ARG A 370 18.35 -11.64 22.03
CA ARG A 370 19.77 -11.71 21.63
C ARG A 370 20.07 -12.94 20.78
N ASP A 371 19.22 -13.96 20.91
CA ASP A 371 19.23 -15.22 20.16
C ASP A 371 17.79 -15.53 19.76
N GLY A 372 17.55 -15.70 18.45
CA GLY A 372 16.22 -15.94 17.90
C GLY A 372 15.64 -17.28 18.34
N LYS A 373 16.44 -18.35 18.34
CA LYS A 373 15.99 -19.69 18.78
C LYS A 373 15.57 -19.69 20.23
N LYS A 374 16.37 -19.08 21.11
CA LYS A 374 16.07 -18.98 22.54
C LYS A 374 14.79 -18.16 22.79
N THR A 375 14.62 -17.07 22.05
CA THR A 375 13.46 -16.19 22.16
C THR A 375 12.18 -16.87 21.67
N GLU A 376 12.23 -17.52 20.50
CA GLU A 376 11.10 -18.26 19.95
C GLU A 376 10.72 -19.45 20.85
N ALA A 377 11.71 -20.18 21.38
CA ALA A 377 11.46 -21.28 22.31
C ALA A 377 10.78 -20.81 23.61
N PHE A 378 11.16 -19.64 24.13
CA PHE A 378 10.49 -19.03 25.28
C PHE A 378 9.02 -18.73 24.97
N TRP A 379 8.75 -18.00 23.89
CA TRP A 379 7.38 -17.66 23.52
C TRP A 379 6.55 -18.89 23.15
N GLN A 380 7.17 -19.94 22.58
CA GLN A 380 6.48 -21.18 22.25
C GLN A 380 6.00 -21.93 23.50
N LYS A 381 6.80 -21.91 24.58
CA LYS A 381 6.38 -22.45 25.88
C LYS A 381 5.22 -21.65 26.46
N VAL A 382 5.31 -20.31 26.49
CA VAL A 382 4.21 -19.44 26.93
C VAL A 382 2.94 -19.70 26.12
N ASN A 383 3.04 -19.75 24.80
CA ASN A 383 1.93 -20.04 23.90
C ASN A 383 1.25 -21.38 24.23
N THR A 384 2.04 -22.42 24.50
CA THR A 384 1.54 -23.76 24.83
C THR A 384 0.85 -23.78 26.19
N GLU A 385 1.42 -23.12 27.19
CA GLU A 385 0.85 -23.00 28.54
C GLU A 385 -0.50 -22.27 28.52
N LEU A 386 -0.56 -21.10 27.86
CA LEU A 386 -1.81 -20.36 27.68
C LEU A 386 -2.87 -21.17 26.92
N ALA A 387 -2.48 -21.85 25.84
CA ALA A 387 -3.40 -22.67 25.06
C ALA A 387 -3.98 -23.83 25.88
N ASN A 388 -3.18 -24.42 26.76
CA ASN A 388 -3.62 -25.45 27.69
C ASN A 388 -4.55 -24.90 28.77
N ALA A 389 -4.28 -23.69 29.28
CA ALA A 389 -5.16 -23.02 30.24
C ALA A 389 -6.54 -22.71 29.64
N TYR A 390 -6.62 -22.30 28.37
CA TYR A 390 -7.89 -22.17 27.64
C TYR A 390 -8.62 -23.52 27.50
N LYS A 391 -7.91 -24.61 27.15
CA LYS A 391 -8.52 -25.95 27.05
C LYS A 391 -9.08 -26.43 28.39
N LYS A 392 -8.38 -26.13 29.49
CA LYS A 392 -8.81 -26.44 30.86
C LYS A 392 -9.84 -25.46 31.43
N LYS A 393 -10.32 -24.49 30.64
CA LYS A 393 -11.24 -23.42 31.06
C LYS A 393 -10.75 -22.56 32.24
N GLN A 394 -9.42 -22.50 32.45
CA GLN A 394 -8.80 -21.58 33.39
C GLN A 394 -8.73 -20.15 32.83
N LEU A 395 -8.74 -20.04 31.50
CA LEU A 395 -8.89 -18.77 30.77
C LEU A 395 -10.15 -18.82 29.89
N THR A 396 -10.82 -17.69 29.76
CA THR A 396 -11.98 -17.48 28.89
C THR A 396 -11.67 -16.43 27.83
N LYS A 397 -12.40 -16.48 26.70
CA LYS A 397 -12.22 -15.53 25.60
C LYS A 397 -13.27 -14.42 25.63
N LYS A 398 -12.87 -13.21 25.25
CA LYS A 398 -13.78 -12.09 24.99
C LYS A 398 -14.77 -12.46 23.87
N LYS A 399 -15.97 -11.88 23.92
CA LYS A 399 -17.02 -12.03 22.89
C LYS A 399 -17.04 -10.82 21.96
N GLU A 400 -16.06 -10.78 21.05
CA GLU A 400 -15.85 -9.68 20.12
C GLU A 400 -15.68 -10.20 18.68
N ILE A 401 -15.83 -9.29 17.71
CA ILE A 401 -15.55 -9.55 16.29
C ILE A 401 -14.08 -9.21 16.04
N TYR A 402 -13.35 -10.03 15.29
CA TYR A 402 -11.93 -9.80 14.96
C TYR A 402 -11.71 -9.88 13.46
N LEU A 403 -11.01 -8.90 12.88
CA LEU A 403 -10.61 -8.93 11.46
C LEU A 403 -9.28 -9.65 11.24
N THR A 404 -8.37 -9.62 12.21
CA THR A 404 -7.03 -10.21 12.11
C THR A 404 -6.66 -10.98 13.38
N ALA A 405 -5.55 -11.73 13.32
CA ALA A 405 -5.09 -12.53 14.45
C ALA A 405 -4.49 -11.70 15.58
N THR A 406 -3.80 -10.61 15.25
CA THR A 406 -3.06 -9.73 16.16
C THR A 406 -3.60 -8.30 16.16
N GLY A 407 -4.87 -8.13 15.77
CA GLY A 407 -5.62 -6.88 15.89
C GLY A 407 -6.68 -7.00 16.98
N ASP A 408 -7.14 -5.86 17.48
CA ASP A 408 -8.18 -5.80 18.49
C ASP A 408 -9.53 -6.34 18.01
N GLY A 409 -10.33 -6.74 19.01
CA GLY A 409 -11.72 -7.08 18.82
C GLY A 409 -12.60 -5.86 18.96
N LYS A 410 -13.76 -5.88 18.30
CA LYS A 410 -14.78 -4.84 18.42
C LYS A 410 -16.15 -5.44 18.71
N HIS A 411 -16.95 -4.70 19.45
CA HIS A 411 -18.37 -4.92 19.60
C HIS A 411 -19.15 -4.17 18.51
N LEU A 412 -20.43 -4.53 18.33
CA LEU A 412 -21.31 -3.84 17.38
C LEU A 412 -21.44 -2.33 17.68
N LYS A 413 -21.35 -1.93 18.95
CA LYS A 413 -21.39 -0.53 19.37
C LYS A 413 -20.18 0.30 18.92
N ASP A 414 -19.06 -0.34 18.56
CA ASP A 414 -17.85 0.35 18.09
C ASP A 414 -17.90 0.64 16.59
N PHE A 415 -18.84 0.06 15.85
CA PHE A 415 -18.92 0.18 14.39
C PHE A 415 -19.17 1.62 13.91
N PRO A 416 -20.01 2.45 14.58
CA PRO A 416 -20.12 3.86 14.24
C PRO A 416 -18.78 4.60 14.31
N LEU A 417 -17.97 4.34 15.33
CA LEU A 417 -16.63 4.94 15.47
C LEU A 417 -15.71 4.50 14.33
N VAL A 418 -15.72 3.21 13.97
CA VAL A 418 -14.99 2.73 12.77
C VAL A 418 -15.47 3.48 11.52
N GLY A 419 -16.77 3.72 11.38
CA GLY A 419 -17.35 4.52 10.31
C GLY A 419 -16.85 5.97 10.27
N GLU A 420 -16.63 6.60 11.42
CA GLU A 420 -16.03 7.95 11.48
C GLU A 420 -14.58 7.96 10.99
N PHE A 421 -13.79 6.94 11.37
CA PHE A 421 -12.43 6.75 10.85
C PHE A 421 -12.45 6.52 9.34
N MET A 422 -13.37 5.70 8.83
CA MET A 422 -13.52 5.49 7.39
C MET A 422 -13.83 6.80 6.67
N LYS A 423 -14.76 7.62 7.19
CA LYS A 423 -15.07 8.94 6.63
C LYS A 423 -13.84 9.85 6.61
N SER A 424 -13.08 9.88 7.70
CA SER A 424 -11.85 10.66 7.76
C SER A 424 -10.82 10.17 6.73
N GLY A 425 -10.58 8.86 6.64
CA GLY A 425 -9.69 8.27 5.64
C GLY A 425 -10.12 8.52 4.19
N TRP A 426 -11.44 8.53 3.94
CA TRP A 426 -12.00 8.97 2.66
C TRP A 426 -11.62 10.43 2.35
N ASP A 427 -11.74 11.33 3.32
CA ASP A 427 -11.40 12.74 3.13
C ASP A 427 -9.92 12.96 2.79
N TYR A 428 -9.02 12.22 3.43
CA TYR A 428 -7.58 12.24 3.10
C TYR A 428 -7.29 11.67 1.71
N ASN A 429 -8.02 10.63 1.30
CA ASN A 429 -7.75 9.92 0.04
C ASN A 429 -8.37 10.60 -1.20
N VAL A 430 -9.56 11.21 -1.05
CA VAL A 430 -10.30 11.83 -2.16
C VAL A 430 -10.05 13.33 -2.23
N PHE A 431 -10.12 14.03 -1.10
CA PHE A 431 -10.00 15.49 -1.05
C PHE A 431 -8.58 15.96 -0.70
N TYR A 432 -7.64 15.04 -0.48
CA TYR A 432 -6.27 15.36 -0.07
C TYR A 432 -6.24 16.25 1.19
N LYS A 433 -7.16 15.99 2.12
CA LYS A 433 -7.29 16.73 3.39
C LYS A 433 -5.92 16.80 4.07
N GLY A 434 -5.52 17.98 4.53
CA GLY A 434 -4.27 18.15 5.29
C GLY A 434 -2.96 17.90 4.52
N TYR A 435 -2.99 17.51 3.25
CA TYR A 435 -1.77 17.28 2.49
C TYR A 435 -1.02 18.58 2.27
N ARG A 436 0.27 18.54 2.62
CA ARG A 436 1.23 19.61 2.41
C ARG A 436 2.64 19.05 2.60
N GLN A 437 3.60 19.67 1.95
CA GLN A 437 4.99 19.56 2.32
C GLN A 437 5.27 20.65 3.37
N ALA A 438 5.70 20.24 4.57
CA ALA A 438 5.95 21.14 5.69
C ALA A 438 7.46 21.33 5.91
N ASN A 439 7.82 22.16 6.91
CA ASN A 439 9.20 22.45 7.30
C ASN A 439 9.66 21.40 8.33
N ASP A 440 9.56 20.14 7.93
CA ASP A 440 9.76 19.03 8.85
C ASP A 440 11.23 18.90 9.24
N THR A 441 11.45 18.60 10.52
CA THR A 441 12.75 18.66 11.17
C THR A 441 13.41 17.29 11.19
N THR A 442 14.70 17.25 10.83
CA THR A 442 15.55 16.08 11.11
C THR A 442 16.08 16.18 12.53
N VAL A 443 15.88 15.12 13.32
CA VAL A 443 16.33 15.06 14.72
C VAL A 443 17.07 13.75 14.98
N GLY A 444 18.14 13.83 15.77
CA GLY A 444 18.99 12.69 16.07
C GLY A 444 20.41 13.10 16.45
N PRO A 445 21.20 12.17 17.03
CA PRO A 445 22.64 12.37 17.23
C PRO A 445 23.34 12.65 15.90
N GLU A 446 24.36 13.53 15.90
CA GLU A 446 25.09 13.94 14.70
C GLU A 446 25.68 12.75 13.93
N GLU A 447 26.30 11.80 14.63
CA GLU A 447 26.88 10.60 14.03
C GLU A 447 25.84 9.75 13.29
N GLU A 448 24.65 9.59 13.85
CA GLU A 448 23.57 8.83 13.21
C GLU A 448 22.99 9.58 11.99
N VAL A 449 22.95 10.91 12.05
CA VAL A 449 22.55 11.73 10.90
C VAL A 449 23.54 11.56 9.77
N LEU A 450 24.85 11.60 10.05
CA LEU A 450 25.89 11.36 9.05
C LEU A 450 25.76 9.98 8.41
N LEU A 451 25.48 8.94 9.19
CA LEU A 451 25.22 7.59 8.68
C LEU A 451 23.97 7.55 7.78
N ALA A 452 22.91 8.28 8.14
CA ALA A 452 21.73 8.42 7.30
C ALA A 452 22.04 9.17 5.99
N GLU A 453 22.81 10.26 6.05
CA GLU A 453 23.22 11.04 4.87
C GLU A 453 24.06 10.21 3.91
N GLN A 454 24.98 9.39 4.42
CA GLN A 454 25.80 8.44 3.65
C GLN A 454 24.93 7.39 2.95
N LEU A 455 24.03 6.73 3.67
CA LEU A 455 23.11 5.75 3.10
C LEU A 455 22.26 6.37 1.98
N LEU A 456 21.71 7.56 2.22
CA LEU A 456 20.74 8.20 1.33
C LEU A 456 21.38 9.02 0.22
N HIS A 457 22.70 9.27 0.26
CA HIS A 457 23.39 10.27 -0.55
C HIS A 457 22.62 11.61 -0.60
N HIS A 458 22.17 12.07 0.57
CA HIS A 458 21.34 13.27 0.73
C HIS A 458 21.70 13.98 2.03
N SER A 459 21.86 15.31 2.00
CA SER A 459 22.18 16.08 3.22
C SER A 459 20.93 16.67 3.89
N PHE A 460 20.88 16.51 5.20
CA PHE A 460 19.90 17.10 6.12
C PHE A 460 20.39 18.38 6.79
N SER A 461 21.57 18.90 6.44
CA SER A 461 22.16 20.12 7.03
C SER A 461 21.20 21.32 7.08
N ASN A 462 20.26 21.41 6.14
CA ASN A 462 19.28 22.50 6.06
C ASN A 462 18.14 22.40 7.10
N ASN A 463 17.85 21.20 7.60
CA ASN A 463 16.71 20.94 8.50
C ASN A 463 17.06 20.06 9.72
N TRP A 464 18.31 19.66 9.90
CA TRP A 464 18.78 18.99 11.11
C TRP A 464 18.88 19.95 12.29
N ARG A 465 18.42 19.50 13.45
CA ARG A 465 18.50 20.21 14.73
C ARG A 465 19.21 19.35 15.77
N ASP A 466 20.21 19.95 16.38
CA ASP A 466 20.88 19.43 17.56
C ASP A 466 19.92 19.49 18.76
N SER A 467 19.57 18.33 19.31
CA SER A 467 18.68 18.20 20.46
C SER A 467 19.21 18.85 21.74
N ASN A 468 20.52 19.15 21.79
CA ASN A 468 21.17 19.79 22.94
C ASN A 468 21.10 21.33 22.89
N LYS A 469 20.59 21.92 21.80
CA LYS A 469 20.48 23.39 21.65
C LYS A 469 19.03 23.84 21.87
N SER A 470 18.85 24.77 22.81
CA SER A 470 17.53 25.19 23.28
C SER A 470 16.72 26.08 22.31
N ASN A 471 17.33 26.66 21.27
CA ASN A 471 16.63 27.54 20.33
C ASN A 471 17.16 27.39 18.89
N PRO A 472 16.67 26.38 18.14
CA PRO A 472 17.01 26.29 16.73
C PRO A 472 16.33 27.41 15.92
N LYS A 473 17.05 27.98 14.94
CA LYS A 473 16.43 28.91 13.96
C LYS A 473 15.20 28.24 13.34
N PRO A 474 14.14 28.97 12.95
CA PRO A 474 13.03 28.39 12.22
C PRO A 474 13.51 27.76 10.89
N ILE A 475 13.02 26.57 10.54
CA ILE A 475 13.28 25.98 9.22
C ILE A 475 12.38 26.71 8.22
N GLU A 476 12.95 27.24 7.14
CA GLU A 476 12.20 27.88 6.08
C GLU A 476 11.73 26.88 5.01
N LEU A 477 10.55 27.14 4.45
CA LEU A 477 10.00 26.32 3.39
C LEU A 477 10.81 26.49 2.11
N THR A 478 11.38 25.39 1.61
CA THR A 478 12.20 25.40 0.39
C THR A 478 11.37 25.84 -0.83
N LYS A 479 12.04 26.38 -1.86
CA LYS A 479 11.37 26.74 -3.13
C LYS A 479 10.66 25.53 -3.75
N ALA A 480 11.27 24.34 -3.68
CA ALA A 480 10.66 23.11 -4.17
C ALA A 480 9.38 22.78 -3.39
N ALA A 481 9.40 22.90 -2.06
CA ALA A 481 8.22 22.66 -1.23
C ALA A 481 7.09 23.66 -1.50
N LYS A 482 7.42 24.93 -1.75
CA LYS A 482 6.44 25.94 -2.21
C LYS A 482 5.76 25.52 -3.51
N ILE A 483 6.51 25.02 -4.50
CA ILE A 483 5.97 24.55 -5.79
C ILE A 483 5.12 23.28 -5.58
N SER A 484 5.62 22.30 -4.83
CA SER A 484 4.86 21.09 -4.48
C SER A 484 3.53 21.43 -3.80
N ASN A 485 3.52 22.40 -2.89
CA ASN A 485 2.30 22.89 -2.24
C ASN A 485 1.36 23.65 -3.19
N ILE A 486 1.86 24.26 -4.26
CA ILE A 486 0.99 24.80 -5.33
C ILE A 486 0.31 23.66 -6.07
N VAL A 487 1.06 22.62 -6.45
CA VAL A 487 0.50 21.42 -7.11
C VAL A 487 -0.59 20.79 -6.25
N ILE A 488 -0.31 20.53 -4.96
CA ILE A 488 -1.30 19.96 -4.03
C ILE A 488 -2.56 20.84 -3.97
N ARG A 489 -2.40 22.16 -3.86
CA ARG A 489 -3.54 23.11 -3.83
C ARG A 489 -4.35 23.11 -5.13
N ILE A 490 -3.71 22.94 -6.28
CA ILE A 490 -4.40 22.82 -7.57
C ILE A 490 -5.31 21.58 -7.54
N TYR A 491 -4.80 20.44 -7.09
CA TYR A 491 -5.62 19.23 -6.96
C TYR A 491 -6.77 19.42 -5.98
N GLN A 492 -6.51 19.91 -4.76
CA GLN A 492 -7.54 20.17 -3.75
C GLN A 492 -8.68 21.06 -4.27
N LYS A 493 -8.36 22.10 -5.06
CA LYS A 493 -9.37 23.00 -5.64
C LYS A 493 -10.15 22.38 -6.80
N ILE A 494 -9.51 21.52 -7.60
CA ILE A 494 -10.12 20.93 -8.80
C ILE A 494 -10.95 19.67 -8.47
N VAL A 495 -10.64 18.97 -7.36
CA VAL A 495 -11.33 17.72 -6.98
C VAL A 495 -12.86 17.81 -7.05
N PRO A 496 -13.55 18.83 -6.51
CA PRO A 496 -15.02 18.89 -6.60
C PRO A 496 -15.55 18.86 -8.05
N LEU A 497 -14.91 19.62 -8.95
CA LEU A 497 -15.26 19.61 -10.37
C LEU A 497 -14.90 18.26 -11.02
N TRP A 498 -13.77 17.68 -10.63
CA TRP A 498 -13.32 16.39 -11.10
C TRP A 498 -14.28 15.25 -10.70
N LEU A 499 -14.85 15.29 -9.51
CA LEU A 499 -15.85 14.33 -9.04
C LEU A 499 -17.14 14.38 -9.86
N ILE A 500 -17.54 15.56 -10.37
CA ILE A 500 -18.67 15.69 -11.30
C ILE A 500 -18.35 14.98 -12.62
N VAL A 501 -17.16 15.23 -13.19
CA VAL A 501 -16.71 14.57 -14.43
C VAL A 501 -16.64 13.06 -14.23
N PHE A 502 -16.07 12.61 -13.11
CA PHE A 502 -16.05 11.21 -12.70
C PHE A 502 -17.44 10.60 -12.66
N SER A 503 -18.39 11.26 -11.98
CA SER A 503 -19.77 10.76 -11.82
C SER A 503 -20.46 10.60 -13.17
N ILE A 504 -20.29 11.56 -14.08
CA ILE A 504 -20.77 11.46 -15.46
C ILE A 504 -20.12 10.27 -16.17
N GLY A 505 -18.80 10.12 -16.09
CA GLY A 505 -18.08 9.00 -16.68
C GLY A 505 -18.52 7.64 -16.16
N PHE A 506 -18.76 7.52 -14.86
CA PHE A 506 -19.26 6.30 -14.23
C PHE A 506 -20.68 5.96 -14.70
N LEU A 507 -21.60 6.94 -14.70
CA LEU A 507 -22.96 6.75 -15.22
C LEU A 507 -22.92 6.27 -16.67
N LEU A 508 -22.08 6.88 -17.52
CA LEU A 508 -21.92 6.46 -18.91
C LEU A 508 -21.39 5.03 -19.04
N ILE A 509 -20.47 4.60 -18.17
CA ILE A 509 -20.01 3.21 -18.14
C ILE A 509 -21.14 2.26 -17.72
N LEU A 510 -21.94 2.65 -16.72
CA LEU A 510 -23.08 1.88 -16.25
C LEU A 510 -24.11 1.71 -17.37
N PHE A 511 -24.62 2.81 -17.92
CA PHE A 511 -25.55 2.79 -19.06
C PHE A 511 -24.96 2.06 -20.27
N GLY A 512 -23.69 2.32 -20.61
CA GLY A 512 -23.00 1.65 -21.71
C GLY A 512 -22.88 0.14 -21.53
N SER A 513 -22.78 -0.35 -20.29
CA SER A 513 -22.67 -1.79 -19.98
C SER A 513 -23.97 -2.56 -20.23
N PHE A 514 -25.11 -1.92 -19.97
CA PHE A 514 -26.45 -2.50 -20.16
C PHE A 514 -27.00 -2.27 -21.57
N PHE A 515 -26.82 -1.08 -22.13
CA PHE A 515 -27.57 -0.65 -23.32
C PHE A 515 -26.72 -0.56 -24.60
N SER A 516 -25.38 -0.50 -24.52
CA SER A 516 -24.55 -0.36 -25.73
C SER A 516 -24.40 -1.68 -26.49
N LYS A 517 -24.95 -1.78 -27.70
CA LYS A 517 -24.75 -2.95 -28.57
C LYS A 517 -23.33 -3.05 -29.16
N SER A 518 -22.69 -1.92 -29.48
CA SER A 518 -21.39 -1.90 -30.18
C SER A 518 -20.17 -2.02 -29.26
N ASN A 519 -20.24 -1.51 -28.02
CA ASN A 519 -19.07 -1.38 -27.14
C ASN A 519 -19.30 -1.98 -25.74
N SER A 520 -20.34 -2.80 -25.55
CA SER A 520 -20.67 -3.44 -24.26
C SER A 520 -19.48 -4.13 -23.60
N SER A 521 -18.61 -4.82 -24.37
CA SER A 521 -17.44 -5.50 -23.81
C SER A 521 -16.45 -4.53 -23.15
N THR A 522 -16.26 -3.34 -23.73
CA THR A 522 -15.36 -2.32 -23.16
C THR A 522 -15.98 -1.70 -21.92
N PHE A 523 -17.26 -1.31 -21.98
CA PHE A 523 -17.95 -0.73 -20.81
C PHE A 523 -18.05 -1.72 -19.66
N ARG A 524 -18.43 -2.97 -19.91
CA ARG A 524 -18.47 -4.02 -18.87
C ARG A 524 -17.09 -4.29 -18.28
N GLY A 525 -16.03 -4.21 -19.10
CA GLY A 525 -14.66 -4.35 -18.61
C GLY A 525 -14.21 -3.19 -17.72
N LEU A 526 -14.59 -1.95 -18.08
CA LEU A 526 -14.36 -0.78 -17.23
C LEU A 526 -15.14 -0.87 -15.92
N LEU A 527 -16.42 -1.25 -15.98
CA LEU A 527 -17.27 -1.44 -14.82
C LEU A 527 -16.68 -2.49 -13.88
N LEU A 528 -16.27 -3.65 -14.41
CA LEU A 528 -15.62 -4.71 -13.63
C LEU A 528 -14.37 -4.22 -12.89
N LEU A 529 -13.49 -3.46 -13.57
CA LEU A 529 -12.29 -2.92 -12.94
C LEU A 529 -12.63 -1.90 -11.86
N ILE A 530 -13.56 -0.97 -12.12
CA ILE A 530 -14.00 0.03 -11.14
C ILE A 530 -14.61 -0.65 -9.91
N THR A 531 -15.47 -1.65 -10.10
CA THR A 531 -16.05 -2.42 -8.98
C THR A 531 -14.98 -3.14 -8.18
N GLY A 532 -14.05 -3.83 -8.84
CA GLY A 532 -12.95 -4.52 -8.16
C GLY A 532 -12.07 -3.58 -7.34
N LEU A 533 -11.69 -2.43 -7.92
CA LEU A 533 -10.91 -1.41 -7.24
C LEU A 533 -11.68 -0.80 -6.05
N SER A 534 -12.98 -0.53 -6.22
CA SER A 534 -13.82 0.05 -5.17
C SER A 534 -13.98 -0.91 -3.99
N LEU A 535 -14.21 -2.19 -4.26
CA LEU A 535 -14.30 -3.21 -3.20
C LEU A 535 -12.96 -3.38 -2.47
N SER A 536 -11.84 -3.40 -3.19
CA SER A 536 -10.50 -3.47 -2.58
C SER A 536 -10.20 -2.23 -1.72
N TYR A 537 -10.62 -1.04 -2.18
CA TYR A 537 -10.51 0.20 -1.41
C TYR A 537 -11.36 0.17 -0.13
N VAL A 538 -12.60 -0.34 -0.19
CA VAL A 538 -13.45 -0.50 0.99
C VAL A 538 -12.83 -1.47 1.99
N ILE A 539 -12.31 -2.61 1.54
CA ILE A 539 -11.60 -3.57 2.41
C ILE A 539 -10.41 -2.90 3.10
N PHE A 540 -9.60 -2.15 2.34
CA PHE A 540 -8.47 -1.40 2.87
C PHE A 540 -8.90 -0.39 3.94
N LEU A 541 -9.91 0.42 3.63
CA LEU A 541 -10.39 1.48 4.50
C LEU A 541 -11.00 0.92 5.80
N ILE A 542 -11.75 -0.19 5.72
CA ILE A 542 -12.25 -0.90 6.89
C ILE A 542 -11.09 -1.40 7.75
N GLY A 543 -10.11 -2.08 7.15
CA GLY A 543 -8.98 -2.66 7.90
C GLY A 543 -8.16 -1.61 8.66
N VAL A 544 -7.83 -0.50 8.00
CA VAL A 544 -7.09 0.61 8.63
C VAL A 544 -7.94 1.32 9.68
N SER A 545 -9.21 1.60 9.38
CA SER A 545 -10.11 2.28 10.33
C SER A 545 -10.36 1.45 11.58
N TRP A 546 -10.51 0.12 11.41
CA TRP A 546 -10.60 -0.83 12.50
C TRP A 546 -9.38 -0.74 13.41
N PHE A 547 -8.19 -0.91 12.83
CA PHE A 547 -6.92 -0.88 13.55
C PHE A 547 -6.67 0.45 14.26
N CYS A 548 -7.08 1.58 13.69
CA CYS A 548 -6.79 2.90 14.28
C CYS A 548 -7.82 3.37 15.30
N SER A 549 -9.01 2.76 15.34
CA SER A 549 -10.15 3.25 16.14
C SER A 549 -9.92 3.22 17.67
N TRP A 550 -8.89 2.54 18.16
CA TRP A 550 -8.56 2.52 19.60
C TRP A 550 -8.05 3.87 20.14
N ALA A 551 -7.68 4.84 19.30
CA ALA A 551 -7.34 6.20 19.75
C ALA A 551 -8.16 7.26 19.00
N PRO A 552 -9.45 7.47 19.35
CA PRO A 552 -10.33 8.45 18.69
C PRO A 552 -9.74 9.86 18.59
N GLU A 553 -9.03 10.30 19.61
CA GLU A 553 -8.35 11.60 19.67
C GLU A 553 -7.22 11.75 18.64
N ARG A 554 -6.69 10.65 18.10
CA ARG A 554 -5.65 10.64 17.06
C ARG A 554 -6.20 10.36 15.66
N ARG A 555 -7.52 10.38 15.47
CA ARG A 555 -8.18 10.01 14.20
C ARG A 555 -7.55 10.66 12.96
N ASP A 556 -7.42 11.98 12.96
CA ASP A 556 -6.90 12.70 11.79
C ASP A 556 -5.43 12.36 11.52
N LEU A 557 -4.61 12.25 12.57
CA LEU A 557 -3.20 11.84 12.45
C LEU A 557 -3.10 10.42 11.86
N PHE A 558 -3.85 9.47 12.42
CA PHE A 558 -3.83 8.08 11.96
C PHE A 558 -4.34 7.95 10.53
N MET A 559 -5.45 8.61 10.17
CA MET A 559 -5.93 8.51 8.80
C MET A 559 -4.95 9.17 7.82
N MET A 560 -4.34 10.30 8.17
CA MET A 560 -3.28 10.89 7.35
C MET A 560 -2.09 9.94 7.13
N VAL A 561 -1.67 9.18 8.14
CA VAL A 561 -0.46 8.33 8.12
C VAL A 561 -0.69 6.94 7.53
N TYR A 562 -1.90 6.38 7.65
CA TYR A 562 -2.18 4.99 7.30
C TYR A 562 -3.02 4.83 6.03
N THR A 563 -3.78 5.84 5.57
CA THR A 563 -4.70 5.66 4.44
C THR A 563 -4.14 6.07 3.08
N GLY A 564 -2.98 6.73 3.00
CA GLY A 564 -2.43 7.27 1.75
C GLY A 564 -2.18 6.23 0.63
N GLY A 565 -2.03 4.94 0.98
CA GLY A 565 -2.00 3.83 0.02
C GLY A 565 -3.30 3.67 -0.80
N GLY A 566 -4.41 4.23 -0.32
CA GLY A 566 -5.69 4.26 -1.03
C GLY A 566 -5.79 5.33 -2.11
N VAL A 567 -4.95 6.38 -2.08
CA VAL A 567 -4.96 7.46 -3.09
C VAL A 567 -4.75 6.91 -4.50
N PRO A 568 -3.74 6.06 -4.77
CA PRO A 568 -3.60 5.41 -6.08
C PRO A 568 -4.85 4.69 -6.57
N VAL A 569 -5.58 4.01 -5.68
CA VAL A 569 -6.78 3.23 -6.02
C VAL A 569 -7.90 4.17 -6.48
N ILE A 570 -8.15 5.24 -5.72
CA ILE A 570 -9.12 6.28 -6.09
C ILE A 570 -8.75 6.92 -7.42
N GLN A 571 -7.49 7.30 -7.61
CA GLN A 571 -7.02 7.91 -8.85
C GLN A 571 -7.17 6.98 -10.06
N TRP A 572 -6.99 5.67 -9.88
CA TRP A 572 -7.30 4.68 -10.91
C TRP A 572 -8.79 4.61 -11.24
N ILE A 573 -9.66 4.60 -10.22
CA ILE A 573 -11.12 4.62 -10.39
C ILE A 573 -11.54 5.86 -11.19
N GLU A 574 -11.03 7.03 -10.83
CA GLU A 574 -11.28 8.31 -11.50
C GLU A 574 -10.85 8.29 -12.97
N VAL A 575 -9.63 7.84 -13.25
CA VAL A 575 -9.09 7.77 -14.60
C VAL A 575 -9.86 6.76 -15.46
N LEU A 576 -10.28 5.61 -14.91
CA LEU A 576 -11.09 4.64 -15.64
C LEU A 576 -12.48 5.18 -15.98
N ALA A 577 -13.10 5.93 -15.06
CA ALA A 577 -14.37 6.60 -15.33
C ALA A 577 -14.23 7.66 -16.44
N LEU A 578 -13.17 8.47 -16.39
CA LEU A 578 -12.82 9.43 -17.42
C LEU A 578 -12.64 8.76 -18.80
N VAL A 579 -11.95 7.61 -18.85
CA VAL A 579 -11.78 6.83 -20.07
C VAL A 579 -13.14 6.43 -20.67
N GLY A 580 -14.13 6.13 -19.82
CA GLY A 580 -15.51 5.83 -20.22
C GLY A 580 -16.15 6.94 -21.06
N ILE A 581 -15.97 8.20 -20.67
CA ILE A 581 -16.46 9.38 -21.41
C ILE A 581 -15.89 9.39 -22.83
N PHE A 582 -14.59 9.14 -22.97
CA PHE A 582 -13.91 9.14 -24.27
C PHE A 582 -14.23 7.93 -25.15
N GLN A 583 -14.95 6.92 -24.65
CA GLN A 583 -15.46 5.84 -25.50
C GLN A 583 -16.77 6.20 -26.21
N LEU A 584 -17.49 7.27 -25.80
CA LEU A 584 -18.73 7.71 -26.46
C LEU A 584 -18.53 8.17 -27.92
N PRO A 585 -17.53 8.99 -28.30
CA PRO A 585 -17.42 9.50 -29.67
C PRO A 585 -17.04 8.42 -30.72
N ARG A 586 -16.47 7.28 -30.27
CA ARG A 586 -16.28 6.11 -31.13
C ARG A 586 -17.60 5.44 -31.54
N ILE A 587 -18.69 5.72 -30.81
CA ILE A 587 -20.06 5.24 -31.09
C ILE A 587 -20.63 6.01 -32.30
N ALA A 588 -20.61 7.35 -32.27
CA ALA A 588 -21.18 8.18 -33.32
C ALA A 588 -20.52 7.97 -34.71
N SER A 589 -19.20 7.77 -34.75
CA SER A 589 -18.46 7.58 -36.00
C SER A 589 -18.60 6.19 -36.63
N LYS A 590 -19.02 5.17 -35.87
CA LYS A 590 -19.32 3.83 -36.41
C LYS A 590 -20.78 3.69 -36.85
N VAL A 591 -21.71 4.39 -36.21
CA VAL A 591 -23.13 4.44 -36.63
C VAL A 591 -23.26 5.13 -37.98
N ASN A 592 -22.59 6.28 -38.18
CA ASN A 592 -22.57 6.99 -39.47
C ASN A 592 -21.79 6.30 -40.61
N LYS A 593 -21.17 5.13 -40.37
CA LYS A 593 -20.56 4.30 -41.43
C LYS A 593 -21.44 3.10 -41.82
N LYS A 594 -22.55 2.88 -41.12
CA LYS A 594 -23.51 1.80 -41.36
C LYS A 594 -24.91 2.31 -41.77
N SER A 595 -25.14 3.63 -41.72
CA SER A 595 -26.16 4.33 -42.51
C SER A 595 -25.54 4.80 -43.81
#